data_AF-A0A521KX78-F1
#
_entry.id   AF-A0A521KX78-F1
#
_cell.length_a   1.000
_cell.length_b   1.000
_cell.length_c   1.000
_cell.angle_alpha   90.00
_cell.angle_beta   90.00
_cell.angle_gamma   90.00
#
_symmetry.space_group_name_H-M   'P 1'
#
loop_
_entity.id
_entity.type
_entity.pdbx_description
1 polymer ?
#
loop_
_entity_poly.entity_id
_entity_poly.type
_entity_poly.pdbx_seq_one_letter_code
_entity_poly.pdbx_strand_id
1 'polypeptide(L)'
;MAERGLGMTLPVATLDHVVINARDDMDHAADLYTRLGFSLTERGYHSLGSMNHLAMFGTDYLELIAIPKDAKSGRLDLLEFPNGLNGLVFGSEDSAVTYESLAKVGVPVDPPVEFTRPVKVGGETRDARFRTVRMKAGVVPYGRVYYCHHFTRDVVWRDEWRHHANGTVAVVRALIVEPDPAAASKLY
;
A
#
# COMPACT_ATOMS: atom_id res chain seq x y z
N MET A 1 34.33 23.43 19.88
CA MET A 1 34.09 22.12 19.23
C MET A 1 32.66 21.70 19.60
N ALA A 2 31.68 22.06 18.78
CA ALA A 2 30.30 21.62 18.98
C ALA A 2 30.12 20.29 18.24
N GLU A 3 29.78 19.23 18.97
CA GLU A 3 29.44 17.93 18.40
C GLU A 3 28.27 18.10 17.43
N ARG A 4 28.55 17.92 16.13
CA ARG A 4 27.52 17.65 15.15
C ARG A 4 26.93 16.30 15.52
N GLY A 5 25.77 16.30 16.18
CA GLY A 5 24.98 15.08 16.35
C GLY A 5 24.84 14.41 14.98
N LEU A 6 25.17 13.11 14.90
CA LEU A 6 24.97 12.33 13.68
C LEU A 6 23.54 12.56 13.20
N GLY A 7 23.37 13.32 12.12
CA GLY A 7 22.07 13.55 11.52
C GLY A 7 21.48 12.19 11.17
N MET A 8 20.43 11.79 11.87
CA MET A 8 19.75 10.54 11.55
C MET A 8 19.25 10.66 10.12
N THR A 9 19.85 9.87 9.22
CA THR A 9 19.40 9.77 7.85
C THR A 9 18.16 8.89 7.89
N LEU A 10 16.99 9.47 7.67
CA LEU A 10 15.78 8.68 7.45
C LEU A 10 16.01 7.82 6.21
N PRO A 11 15.54 6.56 6.18
CA PRO A 11 15.67 5.72 5.00
C PRO A 11 15.03 6.41 3.80
N VAL A 12 15.68 6.34 2.64
CA VAL A 12 15.13 6.90 1.40
C VAL A 12 13.81 6.19 1.10
N ALA A 13 12.73 6.95 1.09
CA ALA A 13 11.40 6.41 0.84
C ALA A 13 11.34 5.88 -0.60
N THR A 14 11.21 4.55 -0.72
CA THR A 14 11.00 3.89 -2.01
C THR A 14 9.51 3.59 -2.13
N LEU A 15 8.88 3.98 -3.24
CA LEU A 15 7.48 3.65 -3.47
C LEU A 15 7.33 2.12 -3.58
N ASP A 16 6.42 1.55 -2.79
CA ASP A 16 6.09 0.13 -2.83
C ASP A 16 4.82 -0.10 -3.66
N HIS A 17 3.78 0.69 -3.39
CA HIS A 17 2.56 0.68 -4.19
C HIS A 17 1.68 1.90 -3.91
N VAL A 18 0.67 2.06 -4.77
CA VAL A 18 -0.47 2.95 -4.49
C VAL A 18 -1.74 2.13 -4.34
N VAL A 19 -2.63 2.58 -3.46
CA VAL A 19 -3.88 1.89 -3.16
C VAL A 19 -5.05 2.61 -3.82
N ILE A 20 -5.85 1.86 -4.57
CA ILE A 20 -7.09 2.29 -5.20
C ILE A 20 -8.24 1.65 -4.43
N ASN A 21 -9.01 2.46 -3.72
CA ASN A 21 -10.17 2.00 -3.00
C ASN A 21 -11.33 1.73 -3.97
N ALA A 22 -11.80 0.48 -3.97
CA ALA A 22 -13.00 0.03 -4.65
C ALA A 22 -14.17 -0.17 -3.66
N ARG A 23 -14.00 0.25 -2.39
CA ARG A 23 -14.98 0.16 -1.30
C ARG A 23 -15.49 -1.27 -1.10
N ASP A 24 -16.63 -1.62 -1.67
CA ASP A 24 -17.27 -2.93 -1.62
C ASP A 24 -17.60 -3.49 -3.02
N ASP A 25 -17.12 -2.87 -4.11
CA ASP A 25 -17.44 -3.25 -5.48
C ASP A 25 -16.20 -3.64 -6.30
N MET A 26 -15.45 -4.62 -5.79
CA MET A 26 -14.23 -5.10 -6.43
C MET A 26 -14.45 -5.63 -7.85
N ASP A 27 -15.57 -6.29 -8.12
CA ASP A 27 -15.84 -6.85 -9.45
C ASP A 27 -15.88 -5.75 -10.51
N HIS A 28 -16.53 -4.62 -10.20
CA HIS A 28 -16.57 -3.47 -11.09
C HIS A 28 -15.19 -2.83 -11.27
N ALA A 29 -14.43 -2.66 -10.18
CA ALA A 29 -13.07 -2.13 -10.26
C ALA A 29 -12.13 -3.02 -11.08
N ALA A 30 -12.22 -4.35 -10.90
CA ALA A 30 -11.41 -5.31 -11.64
C ALA A 30 -11.75 -5.30 -13.14
N ASP A 31 -13.04 -5.24 -13.50
CA ASP A 31 -13.47 -5.10 -14.90
C ASP A 31 -12.93 -3.80 -15.52
N LEU A 32 -13.09 -2.66 -14.82
CA LEU A 32 -12.61 -1.36 -15.30
C LEU A 32 -11.11 -1.38 -15.57
N TYR A 33 -10.30 -1.86 -14.63
CA TYR A 33 -8.84 -1.90 -14.78
C TYR A 33 -8.39 -2.92 -15.83
N THR A 34 -9.09 -4.04 -15.98
CA THR A 34 -8.85 -4.99 -17.07
C THR A 34 -9.11 -4.33 -18.43
N ARG A 35 -10.20 -3.58 -18.57
CA ARG A 35 -10.52 -2.80 -19.80
C ARG A 35 -9.53 -1.68 -20.08
N LEU A 36 -8.91 -1.11 -19.04
CA LEU A 36 -7.78 -0.18 -19.17
C LEU A 36 -6.47 -0.89 -19.58
N GLY A 37 -6.47 -2.22 -19.70
CA GLY A 37 -5.35 -3.02 -20.20
C GLY A 37 -4.37 -3.48 -19.12
N PHE A 38 -4.75 -3.44 -17.84
CA PHE A 38 -3.97 -4.04 -16.76
C PHE A 38 -4.22 -5.55 -16.66
N SER A 39 -3.15 -6.29 -16.40
CA SER A 39 -3.21 -7.71 -16.03
C SER A 39 -3.28 -7.81 -14.51
N LEU A 40 -4.43 -8.22 -13.98
CA LEU A 40 -4.66 -8.31 -12.54
C LEU A 40 -4.31 -9.70 -12.01
N THR A 41 -3.74 -9.77 -10.80
CA THR A 41 -3.60 -11.04 -10.06
C THR A 41 -4.96 -11.65 -9.75
N GLU A 42 -5.00 -12.93 -9.38
CA GLU A 42 -6.19 -13.50 -8.72
C GLU A 42 -6.60 -12.66 -7.51
N ARG A 43 -7.89 -12.73 -7.16
CA ARG A 43 -8.42 -12.06 -5.97
C ARG A 43 -7.77 -12.63 -4.73
N GLY A 44 -7.09 -11.78 -3.97
CA GLY A 44 -6.54 -12.14 -2.67
C GLY A 44 -7.46 -11.71 -1.53
N TYR A 45 -7.35 -12.40 -0.40
CA TYR A 45 -8.10 -12.10 0.82
C TYR A 45 -7.11 -11.93 1.97
N HIS A 46 -7.13 -10.75 2.59
CA HIS A 46 -6.28 -10.45 3.73
C HIS A 46 -6.87 -11.04 5.00
N SER A 47 -6.01 -11.48 5.92
CA SER A 47 -6.43 -11.91 7.25
C SER A 47 -7.11 -10.81 8.07
N LEU A 48 -6.99 -9.53 7.66
CA LEU A 48 -7.69 -8.37 8.24
C LEU A 48 -9.11 -8.15 7.69
N GLY A 49 -9.57 -8.94 6.73
CA GLY A 49 -10.93 -8.90 6.20
C GLY A 49 -11.17 -8.00 4.98
N SER A 50 -10.12 -7.44 4.38
CA SER A 50 -10.21 -6.84 3.04
C SER A 50 -9.79 -7.85 1.96
N MET A 51 -10.08 -7.51 0.71
CA MET A 51 -9.70 -8.26 -0.48
C MET A 51 -9.02 -7.34 -1.49
N ASN A 52 -8.16 -7.91 -2.35
CA ASN A 52 -7.45 -7.14 -3.36
C ASN A 52 -7.29 -7.84 -4.71
N HIS A 53 -7.02 -7.01 -5.73
CA HIS A 53 -6.33 -7.39 -6.96
C HIS A 53 -5.09 -6.52 -7.08
N LEU A 54 -4.00 -7.07 -7.59
CA LEU A 54 -2.78 -6.30 -7.85
C LEU A 54 -2.55 -6.15 -9.35
N ALA A 55 -2.16 -4.97 -9.81
CA ALA A 55 -1.53 -4.76 -11.11
C ALA A 55 -0.02 -4.58 -10.87
N MET A 56 0.75 -5.65 -11.06
CA MET A 56 2.17 -5.68 -10.68
C MET A 56 3.05 -4.99 -11.71
N PHE A 57 4.00 -4.19 -11.24
CA PHE A 57 4.98 -3.52 -12.09
C PHE A 57 6.41 -3.99 -11.80
N GLY A 58 7.42 -3.29 -12.33
CA GLY A 58 8.82 -3.65 -12.13
C GLY A 58 9.24 -3.65 -10.66
N THR A 59 9.01 -2.53 -9.97
CA THR A 59 9.43 -2.29 -8.58
C THR A 59 8.26 -1.97 -7.65
N ASP A 60 7.13 -1.51 -8.20
CA ASP A 60 5.92 -1.12 -7.48
C ASP A 60 4.67 -1.84 -8.04
N TYR A 61 3.47 -1.46 -7.62
CA TYR A 61 2.20 -1.97 -8.15
C TYR A 61 1.02 -1.03 -7.84
N LEU A 62 -0.12 -1.28 -8.48
CA LEU A 62 -1.43 -0.77 -8.02
C LEU A 62 -2.14 -1.84 -7.20
N GLU A 63 -2.63 -1.49 -6.02
CA GLU A 63 -3.51 -2.34 -5.23
C GLU A 63 -4.95 -1.86 -5.39
N LEU A 64 -5.80 -2.64 -6.07
CA LEU A 64 -7.25 -2.47 -5.93
C LEU A 64 -7.65 -3.10 -4.60
N ILE A 65 -8.26 -2.34 -3.69
CA ILE A 65 -8.67 -2.86 -2.37
C ILE A 65 -10.17 -2.66 -2.17
N ALA A 66 -10.83 -3.65 -1.58
CA ALA A 66 -12.23 -3.57 -1.16
C ALA A 66 -12.46 -4.41 0.09
N ILE A 67 -13.64 -4.29 0.69
CA ILE A 67 -14.18 -5.29 1.61
C ILE A 67 -15.23 -6.16 0.89
N PRO A 68 -15.53 -7.37 1.39
CA PRO A 68 -16.69 -8.12 0.95
C PRO A 68 -18.00 -7.33 1.18
N LYS A 69 -18.96 -7.40 0.23
CA LYS A 69 -20.24 -6.66 0.27
C LYS A 69 -21.06 -6.89 1.54
N ASP A 70 -20.95 -8.06 2.14
CA ASP A 70 -21.68 -8.49 3.34
C ASP A 70 -20.86 -8.37 4.63
N ALA A 71 -19.63 -7.85 4.58
CA ALA A 71 -18.74 -7.76 5.72
C ALA A 71 -19.37 -6.96 6.88
N LYS A 72 -19.28 -7.51 8.09
CA LYS A 72 -19.75 -6.91 9.36
C LYS A 72 -18.62 -6.56 10.33
N SER A 73 -17.38 -6.88 9.97
CA SER A 73 -16.19 -6.66 10.77
C SER A 73 -14.95 -6.56 9.86
N GLY A 74 -13.77 -6.33 10.45
CA GLY A 74 -12.53 -6.17 9.71
C GLY A 74 -12.28 -4.72 9.30
N ARG A 75 -11.88 -4.49 8.06
CA ARG A 75 -11.48 -3.18 7.52
C ARG A 75 -12.65 -2.31 7.03
N LEU A 76 -13.70 -2.20 7.84
CA LEU A 76 -14.88 -1.38 7.51
C LEU A 76 -14.52 0.11 7.32
N ASP A 77 -13.40 0.56 7.88
CA ASP A 77 -12.83 1.90 7.67
C ASP A 77 -12.58 2.23 6.19
N LEU A 78 -12.42 1.22 5.31
CA LEU A 78 -12.30 1.44 3.86
C LEU A 78 -13.56 2.06 3.25
N LEU A 79 -14.73 1.90 3.89
CA LEU A 79 -15.98 2.54 3.45
C LEU A 79 -16.06 4.04 3.78
N GLU A 80 -15.15 4.56 4.60
CA GLU A 80 -15.11 5.99 4.92
C GLU A 80 -14.46 6.80 3.79
N PHE A 81 -13.69 6.14 2.92
CA PHE A 81 -13.00 6.77 1.80
C PHE A 81 -13.79 6.63 0.48
N PRO A 82 -13.71 7.62 -0.43
CA PRO A 82 -14.34 7.53 -1.74
C PRO A 82 -13.68 6.43 -2.60
N ASN A 83 -14.30 6.11 -3.72
CA ASN A 83 -13.68 5.30 -4.77
C ASN A 83 -12.48 6.05 -5.37
N GLY A 84 -11.39 5.35 -5.67
CA GLY A 84 -10.19 5.90 -6.30
C GLY A 84 -8.94 5.88 -5.41
N LEU A 85 -7.92 6.68 -5.77
CA LEU A 85 -6.65 6.72 -5.06
C LEU A 85 -6.86 7.05 -3.58
N ASN A 86 -6.36 6.18 -2.70
CA ASN A 86 -6.57 6.25 -1.26
C ASN A 86 -5.30 5.98 -0.44
N GLY A 87 -4.22 5.47 -1.04
CA GLY A 87 -3.02 5.14 -0.29
C GLY A 87 -1.74 5.40 -1.07
N LEU A 88 -0.75 5.98 -0.40
CA LEU A 88 0.65 5.99 -0.82
C LEU A 88 1.44 5.12 0.14
N VAL A 89 2.14 4.13 -0.39
CA VAL A 89 2.80 3.12 0.42
C VAL A 89 4.26 3.05 0.09
N PHE A 90 5.10 3.13 1.10
CA PHE A 90 6.55 3.07 0.97
C PHE A 90 7.10 1.73 1.46
N GLY A 91 8.15 1.26 0.80
CA GLY A 91 8.83 0.03 1.16
C GLY A 91 9.60 0.19 2.46
N SER A 92 9.59 -0.84 3.29
CA SER A 92 10.38 -0.93 4.50
C SER A 92 11.10 -2.28 4.53
N GLU A 93 12.43 -2.26 4.56
CA GLU A 93 13.24 -3.46 4.77
C GLU A 93 13.13 -4.01 6.20
N ASP A 94 12.94 -3.11 7.19
CA ASP A 94 12.66 -3.49 8.57
C ASP A 94 11.62 -2.55 9.19
N SER A 95 10.41 -3.09 9.37
CA SER A 95 9.28 -2.38 9.98
C SER A 95 9.51 -1.94 11.44
N ALA A 96 10.32 -2.67 12.21
CA ALA A 96 10.61 -2.32 13.60
C ALA A 96 11.51 -1.09 13.65
N VAL A 97 12.60 -1.09 12.85
CA VAL A 97 13.49 0.06 12.69
C VAL A 97 12.73 1.26 12.13
N THR A 98 11.84 1.05 11.16
CA THR A 98 10.99 2.10 10.59
C THR A 98 10.08 2.73 11.65
N TYR A 99 9.36 1.92 12.42
CA TYR A 99 8.48 2.41 13.48
C TYR A 99 9.26 3.18 14.56
N GLU A 100 10.37 2.62 15.06
CA GLU A 100 11.20 3.28 16.08
C GLU A 100 11.76 4.63 15.58
N SER A 101 12.23 4.67 14.33
CA SER A 101 12.78 5.90 13.74
C SER A 101 11.72 7.00 13.59
N LEU A 102 10.53 6.64 13.10
CA LEU A 102 9.41 7.57 12.94
C LEU A 102 8.88 8.05 14.29
N ALA A 103 8.69 7.14 15.25
CA ALA A 103 8.21 7.47 16.58
C ALA A 103 9.20 8.39 17.33
N LYS A 104 10.51 8.13 17.21
CA LYS A 104 11.57 8.93 17.84
C LYS A 104 11.57 10.39 17.40
N VAL A 105 11.19 10.67 16.15
CA VAL A 105 11.11 12.03 15.61
C VAL A 105 9.69 12.62 15.68
N GLY A 106 8.77 11.94 16.37
CA GLY A 106 7.42 12.45 16.63
C GLY A 106 6.44 12.34 15.47
N VAL A 107 6.72 11.52 14.44
CA VAL A 107 5.73 11.24 13.40
C VAL A 107 4.55 10.50 14.03
N PRO A 108 3.30 10.94 13.80
CA PRO A 108 2.12 10.31 14.39
C PRO A 108 1.80 8.97 13.69
N VAL A 109 2.52 7.92 14.05
CA VAL A 109 2.30 6.55 13.56
C VAL A 109 1.63 5.66 14.60
N ASP A 110 0.88 4.67 14.14
CA ASP A 110 0.34 3.58 14.94
C ASP A 110 1.36 2.45 15.11
N PRO A 111 1.22 1.62 16.17
CA PRO A 111 2.01 0.41 16.32
C PRO A 111 1.93 -0.50 15.09
N PRO A 112 3.02 -1.22 14.74
CA PRO A 112 3.04 -2.07 13.56
C PRO A 112 1.96 -3.17 13.59
N VAL A 113 1.33 -3.44 12.44
CA VAL A 113 0.31 -4.49 12.31
C VAL A 113 0.74 -5.51 11.27
N GLU A 114 0.72 -6.79 11.66
CA GLU A 114 0.97 -7.92 10.77
C GLU A 114 -0.30 -8.51 10.20
N PHE A 115 -0.20 -9.00 8.97
CA PHE A 115 -1.27 -9.73 8.32
C PHE A 115 -0.74 -10.61 7.19
N THR A 116 -1.60 -11.50 6.70
CA THR A 116 -1.27 -12.40 5.61
C THR A 116 -2.30 -12.33 4.49
N ARG A 117 -1.90 -12.81 3.31
CA ARG A 117 -2.76 -13.03 2.16
C ARG A 117 -2.31 -14.32 1.47
N PRO A 118 -3.15 -15.37 1.43
CA PRO A 118 -2.81 -16.59 0.71
C PRO A 118 -2.64 -16.33 -0.79
N VAL A 119 -1.64 -16.97 -1.39
CA VAL A 119 -1.29 -16.86 -2.82
C VAL A 119 -1.02 -18.26 -3.37
N LYS A 120 -1.53 -18.56 -4.56
CA LYS A 120 -1.23 -19.81 -5.27
C LYS A 120 0.08 -19.70 -6.03
N VAL A 121 1.03 -20.58 -5.74
CA VAL A 121 2.35 -20.66 -6.36
C VAL A 121 2.62 -22.12 -6.72
N GLY A 122 2.80 -22.42 -8.01
CA GLY A 122 3.11 -23.78 -8.46
C GLY A 122 2.05 -24.84 -8.11
N GLY A 123 0.79 -24.44 -7.90
CA GLY A 123 -0.29 -25.33 -7.47
C GLY A 123 -0.45 -25.46 -5.95
N GLU A 124 0.47 -24.89 -5.17
CA GLU A 124 0.40 -24.85 -3.70
C GLU A 124 -0.03 -23.47 -3.19
N THR A 125 -0.59 -23.43 -1.98
CA THR A 125 -0.93 -22.17 -1.30
C THR A 125 0.22 -21.78 -0.38
N ARG A 126 0.77 -20.57 -0.56
CA ARG A 126 1.75 -19.94 0.32
C ARG A 126 1.21 -18.61 0.84
N ASP A 127 1.63 -18.20 2.03
CA ASP A 127 1.24 -16.90 2.58
C ASP A 127 2.20 -15.79 2.11
N ALA A 128 1.64 -14.77 1.45
CA ALA A 128 2.25 -13.46 1.42
C ALA A 128 2.09 -12.83 2.82
N ARG A 129 3.19 -12.47 3.47
CA ARG A 129 3.23 -12.00 4.87
C ARG A 129 3.76 -10.59 4.93
N PHE A 130 3.06 -9.74 5.67
CA PHE A 130 3.34 -8.31 5.71
C PHE A 130 3.36 -7.78 7.15
N ARG A 131 4.13 -6.71 7.38
CA ARG A 131 3.94 -5.82 8.53
C ARG A 131 3.84 -4.38 8.03
N THR A 132 2.85 -3.64 8.52
CA THR A 132 2.66 -2.23 8.14
C THR A 132 2.84 -1.29 9.31
N VAL A 133 3.46 -0.13 9.05
CA VAL A 133 3.54 1.01 9.98
C VAL A 133 2.74 2.15 9.37
N ARG A 134 1.62 2.51 9.99
CA ARG A 134 0.65 3.44 9.40
C ARG A 134 0.70 4.78 10.11
N MET A 135 0.57 5.87 9.36
CA MET A 135 0.23 7.16 9.96
C MET A 135 -1.17 7.05 10.60
N LYS A 136 -1.36 7.74 11.73
CA LYS A 136 -2.63 7.77 12.46
C LYS A 136 -3.76 8.32 11.59
N ALA A 137 -4.97 7.83 11.82
CA ALA A 137 -6.17 8.32 11.15
C ALA A 137 -6.31 9.86 11.33
N GLY A 138 -6.74 10.54 10.26
CA GLY A 138 -6.92 11.99 10.24
C GLY A 138 -5.63 12.80 10.03
N VAL A 139 -4.45 12.18 10.04
CA VAL A 139 -3.18 12.88 9.74
C VAL A 139 -3.06 13.19 8.25
N VAL A 140 -3.41 12.24 7.39
CA VAL A 140 -3.39 12.39 5.93
C VAL A 140 -4.82 12.69 5.47
N PRO A 141 -5.11 13.89 4.93
CA PRO A 141 -6.49 14.33 4.69
C PRO A 141 -7.22 13.57 3.57
N TYR A 142 -6.49 13.00 2.60
CA TYR A 142 -7.07 12.38 1.40
C TYR A 142 -6.90 10.87 1.32
N GLY A 143 -6.48 10.23 2.41
CA GLY A 143 -6.25 8.80 2.40
C GLY A 143 -5.26 8.36 3.45
N ARG A 144 -4.33 7.50 3.04
CA ARG A 144 -3.40 6.82 3.93
C ARG A 144 -1.98 6.98 3.41
N VAL A 145 -1.05 7.21 4.33
CA VAL A 145 0.38 7.03 4.09
C VAL A 145 0.88 6.01 5.08
N TYR A 146 1.59 5.00 4.59
CA TYR A 146 2.15 3.96 5.44
C TYR A 146 3.35 3.29 4.81
N TYR A 147 4.06 2.51 5.63
CA TYR A 147 5.20 1.71 5.22
C TYR A 147 4.80 0.24 5.24
N CYS A 148 5.27 -0.52 4.25
CA CYS A 148 5.03 -1.95 4.13
C CYS A 148 6.34 -2.72 4.13
N HIS A 149 6.47 -3.65 5.06
CA HIS A 149 7.53 -4.66 5.07
C HIS A 149 6.95 -5.99 4.57
N HIS A 150 7.55 -6.51 3.50
CA HIS A 150 7.19 -7.79 2.89
C HIS A 150 8.14 -8.89 3.35
N PHE A 151 7.70 -9.78 4.24
CA PHE A 151 8.52 -10.90 4.71
C PHE A 151 8.69 -12.01 3.66
N THR A 152 7.75 -12.11 2.72
CA THR A 152 7.74 -13.11 1.65
C THR A 152 7.57 -12.43 0.30
N ARG A 153 8.48 -11.51 -0.02
CA ARG A 153 8.45 -10.71 -1.26
C ARG A 153 8.45 -11.57 -2.53
N ASP A 154 9.06 -12.75 -2.47
CA ASP A 154 9.17 -13.74 -3.57
C ASP A 154 7.80 -14.26 -4.05
N VAL A 155 6.80 -14.34 -3.17
CA VAL A 155 5.44 -14.79 -3.56
C VAL A 155 4.55 -13.65 -4.04
N VAL A 156 5.00 -12.40 -3.90
CA VAL A 156 4.25 -11.20 -4.32
C VAL A 156 4.77 -10.66 -5.65
N TRP A 157 6.10 -10.49 -5.81
CA TRP A 157 6.70 -10.03 -7.07
C TRP A 157 7.05 -11.21 -7.96
N ARG A 158 6.17 -11.49 -8.93
CA ARG A 158 6.31 -12.57 -9.90
C ARG A 158 6.21 -12.05 -11.33
N ASP A 159 7.09 -12.53 -12.20
CA ASP A 159 7.32 -12.01 -13.56
C ASP A 159 6.11 -12.11 -14.48
N GLU A 160 5.33 -13.18 -14.34
CA GLU A 160 4.09 -13.41 -15.07
C GLU A 160 3.02 -12.34 -14.84
N TRP A 161 3.11 -11.57 -13.75
CA TRP A 161 2.14 -10.52 -13.42
C TRP A 161 2.57 -9.13 -13.90
N ARG A 162 3.83 -8.97 -14.33
CA ARG A 162 4.44 -7.67 -14.65
C ARG A 162 4.14 -7.14 -16.06
N HIS A 163 3.45 -7.93 -16.88
CA HIS A 163 3.19 -7.62 -18.28
C HIS A 163 1.73 -7.18 -18.47
N HIS A 164 1.55 -5.95 -18.95
CA HIS A 164 0.23 -5.35 -19.16
C HIS A 164 0.01 -5.00 -20.64
N ALA A 165 -1.21 -5.21 -21.13
CA ALA A 165 -1.58 -4.89 -22.51
C ALA A 165 -1.49 -3.38 -22.81
N ASN A 166 -1.67 -2.53 -21.79
CA ASN A 166 -1.52 -1.08 -21.92
C ASN A 166 -0.05 -0.58 -21.84
N GLY A 167 0.91 -1.48 -21.64
CA GLY A 167 2.34 -1.15 -21.60
C GLY A 167 2.80 -0.39 -20.34
N THR A 168 1.96 -0.25 -19.31
CA THR A 168 2.38 0.38 -18.04
C THR A 168 3.40 -0.50 -17.33
N VAL A 169 4.46 0.11 -16.77
CA VAL A 169 5.58 -0.63 -16.15
C VAL A 169 6.02 -0.11 -14.78
N ALA A 170 5.51 1.04 -14.33
CA ALA A 170 5.83 1.64 -13.04
C ALA A 170 4.89 2.82 -12.72
N VAL A 171 4.83 3.20 -11.44
CA VAL A 171 4.26 4.48 -11.00
C VAL A 171 5.37 5.54 -10.97
N VAL A 172 5.25 6.57 -11.81
CA VAL A 172 6.28 7.62 -11.89
C VAL A 172 6.07 8.76 -10.89
N ARG A 173 4.83 9.01 -10.47
CA ARG A 173 4.49 10.07 -9.52
C ARG A 173 3.09 9.90 -8.94
N ALA A 174 2.89 10.38 -7.71
CA ALA A 174 1.59 10.75 -7.19
C ALA A 174 1.47 12.28 -7.17
N LEU A 175 0.31 12.82 -7.55
CA LEU A 175 0.03 14.26 -7.50
C LEU A 175 -1.02 14.52 -6.44
N ILE A 176 -0.69 15.38 -5.48
CA ILE A 176 -1.60 15.85 -4.43
C ILE A 176 -1.98 17.29 -4.79
N VAL A 177 -3.28 17.55 -4.83
CA VAL A 177 -3.83 18.87 -5.18
C VAL A 177 -4.42 19.49 -3.93
N GLU A 178 -3.91 20.66 -3.55
CA GLU A 178 -4.26 21.36 -2.32
C GLU A 178 -4.45 22.85 -2.59
N PRO A 179 -5.38 23.54 -1.88
CA PRO A 179 -5.49 24.99 -1.96
C PRO A 179 -4.22 25.71 -1.49
N ASP A 180 -3.50 25.14 -0.52
CA ASP A 180 -2.18 25.61 -0.07
C ASP A 180 -1.14 24.47 -0.12
N PRO A 181 -0.48 24.28 -1.29
CA PRO A 181 0.52 23.23 -1.45
C PRO A 181 1.73 23.37 -0.51
N ALA A 182 2.09 24.60 -0.10
CA ALA A 182 3.24 24.85 0.76
C ALA A 182 2.96 24.47 2.22
N ALA A 183 1.72 24.63 2.68
CA ALA A 183 1.31 24.09 3.97
C ALA A 183 1.22 22.56 3.92
N ALA A 184 0.58 21.99 2.90
CA ALA A 184 0.38 20.56 2.76
C ALA A 184 1.68 19.77 2.61
N SER A 185 2.67 20.31 1.90
CA SER A 185 3.96 19.63 1.69
C SER A 185 4.73 19.39 2.98
N LYS A 186 4.42 20.06 4.09
CA LYS A 186 5.09 19.82 5.39
C LYS A 186 4.78 18.44 5.98
N LEU A 187 3.71 17.80 5.51
CA LEU A 187 3.33 16.44 5.91
C LEU A 187 4.18 15.36 5.24
N TYR A 188 4.74 15.65 4.06
CA TYR A 188 5.40 14.70 3.16
C TYR A 188 6.90 14.96 3.08
#